data_AF-A0A3L7AM83-F1
#
_entry.id   AF-A0A3L7AM83-F1
#
_cell.length_a   1.000
_cell.length_b   1.000
_cell.length_c   1.000
_cell.angle_alpha   90.00
_cell.angle_beta   90.00
_cell.angle_gamma   90.00
#
_symmetry.space_group_name_H-M   'P 1'
#
loop_
_entity.id
_entity.type
_entity.pdbx_description
1 polymer ?
#
loop_
_entity_poly.entity_id
_entity_poly.type
_entity_poly.pdbx_seq_one_letter_code
_entity_poly.pdbx_strand_id
1 'polypeptide(L)'
;MRIVIDCDPGNGVPGANVDDGLALALAVAAHPELTLEAITTVSGNTPSALGFAAAQTLIENFGTEVPIYLGAERALVEPPERWRTHLDREDADATVTETWGSTPRPRAAHDVPGIPAAQALGELVRAYPGEVTIVAIGPLTNLALATRLFPDFARNVARIVIMGGVFEVEGYPVDTNFGVDPDAAAIVLSSGARITLVPMDATTTTLMTHADLDRIERLDTRLTRALVPTLRPWITYSARTRGIGGMWIHDVVTVALLLDPGTVDTRDLDISVDLLPGPTRGRTVRWAPDALPAPGAAPAPIEVVTRIDNARLLTLLTGWFAAHG
;
A
#
# COMPACT_ATOMS: atom_id res chain seq x y z
N MET A 1 1.70 -5.92 -18.18
CA MET A 1 2.85 -5.59 -17.31
C MET A 1 2.84 -6.54 -16.13
N ARG A 2 3.98 -7.13 -15.74
CA ARG A 2 4.06 -8.03 -14.57
C ARG A 2 4.16 -7.20 -13.30
N ILE A 3 3.27 -7.45 -12.34
CA ILE A 3 3.28 -6.76 -11.05
C ILE A 3 3.28 -7.74 -9.88
N VAL A 4 3.86 -7.30 -8.77
CA VAL A 4 3.70 -7.88 -7.43
C VAL A 4 3.17 -6.80 -6.51
N ILE A 5 2.23 -7.14 -5.62
CA ILE A 5 1.74 -6.22 -4.60
C ILE A 5 2.25 -6.67 -3.23
N ASP A 6 3.00 -5.81 -2.54
CA ASP A 6 3.42 -5.98 -1.14
C ASP A 6 2.54 -5.09 -0.25
N CYS A 7 1.72 -5.70 0.61
CA CYS A 7 0.59 -5.03 1.27
C CYS A 7 0.32 -5.53 2.69
N ASP A 8 -0.58 -4.86 3.40
CA ASP A 8 -0.91 -5.12 4.80
C ASP A 8 -2.43 -5.01 5.07
N PRO A 9 -3.29 -5.67 4.26
CA PRO A 9 -4.70 -5.36 4.14
C PRO A 9 -5.47 -5.51 5.46
N GLY A 10 -6.27 -4.50 5.78
CA GLY A 10 -7.22 -4.52 6.90
C GLY A 10 -8.66 -4.83 6.51
N ASN A 11 -8.94 -5.25 5.27
CA ASN A 11 -10.29 -5.58 4.83
C ASN A 11 -10.94 -6.65 5.73
N GLY A 12 -12.02 -6.28 6.42
CA GLY A 12 -12.73 -7.15 7.36
C GLY A 12 -12.17 -7.13 8.79
N VAL A 13 -11.15 -6.31 9.07
CA VAL A 13 -10.58 -6.08 10.40
C VAL A 13 -11.10 -4.73 10.93
N PRO A 14 -11.85 -4.69 12.04
CA PRO A 14 -12.48 -3.48 12.56
C PRO A 14 -11.48 -2.37 12.84
N GLY A 15 -11.75 -1.19 12.31
CA GLY A 15 -10.91 -0.01 12.52
C GLY A 15 -9.56 -0.06 11.80
N ALA A 16 -9.24 -1.13 11.07
CA ALA A 16 -8.08 -1.18 10.20
C ALA A 16 -8.39 -0.55 8.84
N ASN A 17 -7.38 0.05 8.21
CA ASN A 17 -7.51 0.60 6.88
C ASN A 17 -7.74 -0.52 5.84
N VAL A 18 -8.51 -0.23 4.79
CA VAL A 18 -9.05 -1.22 3.85
C VAL A 18 -8.73 -0.89 2.38
N ASP A 19 -7.92 0.14 2.13
CA ASP A 19 -7.59 0.61 0.78
C ASP A 19 -6.63 -0.32 0.02
N ASP A 20 -5.86 -1.16 0.70
CA ASP A 20 -5.13 -2.28 0.07
C ASP A 20 -6.07 -3.14 -0.79
N GLY A 21 -7.29 -3.42 -0.29
CA GLY A 21 -8.29 -4.19 -1.02
C GLY A 21 -8.74 -3.52 -2.31
N LEU A 22 -8.83 -2.18 -2.34
CA LEU A 22 -9.11 -1.43 -3.57
C LEU A 22 -7.97 -1.57 -4.58
N ALA A 23 -6.71 -1.50 -4.13
CA ALA A 23 -5.55 -1.70 -4.99
C ALA A 23 -5.49 -3.11 -5.58
N LEU A 24 -5.71 -4.14 -4.74
CA LEU A 24 -5.78 -5.54 -5.17
C LEU A 24 -6.92 -5.76 -6.19
N ALA A 25 -8.11 -5.24 -5.92
CA ALA A 25 -9.24 -5.38 -6.84
C ALA A 25 -8.98 -4.69 -8.19
N LEU A 26 -8.38 -3.49 -8.19
CA LEU A 26 -8.03 -2.81 -9.44
C LEU A 26 -6.98 -3.60 -10.23
N ALA A 27 -5.97 -4.14 -9.56
CA ALA A 27 -4.95 -4.97 -10.19
C ALA A 27 -5.54 -6.24 -10.82
N VAL A 28 -6.51 -6.89 -10.16
CA VAL A 28 -7.22 -8.06 -10.69
C VAL A 28 -8.12 -7.69 -11.87
N ALA A 29 -8.91 -6.61 -11.75
CA ALA A 29 -9.76 -6.12 -12.83
C ALA A 29 -8.96 -5.73 -14.08
N ALA A 30 -7.73 -5.26 -13.89
CA ALA A 30 -6.85 -4.79 -14.95
C ALA A 30 -6.23 -5.89 -15.82
N HIS A 31 -6.51 -7.17 -15.58
CA HIS A 31 -5.98 -8.24 -16.40
C HIS A 31 -6.54 -8.19 -17.84
N PRO A 32 -5.71 -8.31 -18.91
CA PRO A 32 -4.28 -8.67 -18.92
C PRO A 32 -3.31 -7.48 -18.96
N GLU A 33 -3.78 -6.23 -18.89
CA GLU A 33 -2.90 -5.05 -18.89
C GLU A 33 -1.93 -5.07 -17.71
N LEU A 34 -2.41 -5.50 -16.54
CA LEU A 34 -1.61 -5.89 -15.39
C LEU A 34 -1.76 -7.40 -15.14
N THR A 35 -0.64 -8.09 -15.01
CA THR A 35 -0.59 -9.48 -14.58
C THR A 35 -0.07 -9.50 -13.15
N LEU A 36 -0.96 -9.77 -12.19
CA LEU A 36 -0.62 -9.88 -10.78
C LEU A 36 0.03 -11.25 -10.53
N GLU A 37 1.37 -11.28 -10.50
CA GLU A 37 2.16 -12.51 -10.41
C GLU A 37 2.17 -13.09 -8.99
N ALA A 38 2.13 -12.22 -7.98
CA ALA A 38 2.15 -12.60 -6.57
C ALA A 38 1.63 -11.46 -5.69
N ILE A 39 1.25 -11.83 -4.47
CA ILE A 39 1.01 -10.91 -3.36
C ILE A 39 1.93 -11.29 -2.22
N THR A 40 2.50 -10.30 -1.55
CA THR A 40 3.26 -10.49 -0.32
C THR A 40 2.64 -9.68 0.80
N THR A 41 2.57 -10.24 2.00
CA THR A 41 2.01 -9.52 3.16
C THR A 41 3.08 -9.10 4.16
N VAL A 42 2.88 -7.96 4.81
CA VAL A 42 3.79 -7.41 5.83
C VAL A 42 2.97 -6.91 7.02
N SER A 43 3.58 -6.80 8.20
CA SER A 43 2.90 -6.20 9.35
C SER A 43 2.84 -4.67 9.19
N GLY A 44 1.63 -4.10 9.26
CA GLY A 44 1.35 -2.67 9.15
C GLY A 44 -0.05 -2.35 9.71
N ASN A 45 -1.02 -1.96 8.91
CA ASN A 45 -2.43 -1.81 9.31
C ASN A 45 -2.93 -3.01 10.12
N THR A 46 -2.48 -4.21 9.78
CA THR A 46 -2.73 -5.44 10.55
C THR A 46 -1.43 -6.19 10.90
N PRO A 47 -1.45 -7.10 11.89
CA PRO A 47 -0.40 -8.12 12.03
C PRO A 47 -0.27 -8.94 10.75
N SER A 48 0.95 -9.28 10.34
CA SER A 48 1.22 -9.90 9.02
C SER A 48 0.38 -11.16 8.73
N ALA A 49 0.17 -12.03 9.73
CA ALA A 49 -0.66 -13.23 9.60
C ALA A 49 -2.16 -12.92 9.39
N LEU A 50 -2.68 -11.84 9.99
CA LEU A 50 -4.04 -11.39 9.78
C LEU A 50 -4.20 -10.74 8.40
N GLY A 51 -3.22 -9.91 7.98
CA GLY A 51 -3.17 -9.36 6.62
C GLY A 51 -3.08 -10.46 5.56
N PHE A 52 -2.33 -11.54 5.81
CA PHE A 52 -2.30 -12.72 4.94
C PHE A 52 -3.68 -13.35 4.78
N ALA A 53 -4.37 -13.59 5.89
CA ALA A 53 -5.73 -14.13 5.89
C ALA A 53 -6.73 -13.22 5.15
N ALA A 54 -6.60 -11.90 5.31
CA ALA A 54 -7.42 -10.90 4.62
C ALA A 54 -7.14 -10.90 3.11
N ALA A 55 -5.87 -10.89 2.69
CA ALA A 55 -5.47 -10.99 1.29
C ALA A 55 -6.01 -12.27 0.63
N GLN A 56 -5.84 -13.42 1.28
CA GLN A 56 -6.37 -14.71 0.80
C GLN A 56 -7.89 -14.69 0.67
N THR A 57 -8.59 -14.16 1.69
CA THR A 57 -10.04 -14.02 1.65
C THR A 57 -10.51 -13.14 0.50
N LEU A 58 -9.85 -12.00 0.25
CA LEU A 58 -10.15 -11.11 -0.86
C LEU A 58 -9.94 -11.78 -2.21
N ILE A 59 -8.79 -12.42 -2.43
CA ILE A 59 -8.44 -13.04 -3.71
C ILE A 59 -9.39 -14.17 -4.07
N GLU A 60 -9.78 -15.01 -3.10
CA GLU A 60 -10.84 -16.00 -3.30
C GLU A 60 -12.21 -15.38 -3.56
N ASN A 61 -12.53 -14.27 -2.90
CA ASN A 61 -13.79 -13.56 -3.11
C ASN A 61 -13.84 -12.87 -4.47
N PHE A 62 -12.70 -12.43 -5.01
CA PHE A 62 -12.52 -12.01 -6.41
C PHE A 62 -12.51 -13.23 -7.36
N GLY A 63 -12.14 -14.39 -6.81
CA GLY A 63 -11.83 -15.68 -7.44
C GLY A 63 -11.08 -15.58 -8.72
N THR A 64 -9.95 -14.93 -8.54
CA THR A 64 -8.73 -15.25 -9.25
C THR A 64 -7.87 -16.15 -8.36
N GLU A 65 -6.81 -16.73 -8.94
CA GLU A 65 -5.79 -17.48 -8.21
C GLU A 65 -4.47 -16.73 -8.37
N VAL A 66 -3.92 -16.26 -7.25
CA VAL A 66 -2.64 -15.54 -7.20
C VAL A 66 -1.89 -16.08 -5.99
N PRO A 67 -0.59 -16.46 -6.12
CA PRO A 67 0.18 -16.92 -4.97
C PRO A 67 0.37 -15.78 -3.97
N ILE A 68 0.11 -16.06 -2.69
CA ILE A 68 0.26 -15.11 -1.59
C ILE A 68 1.34 -15.63 -0.65
N TYR A 69 2.31 -14.79 -0.29
CA TYR A 69 3.41 -15.15 0.60
C TYR A 69 3.35 -14.34 1.89
N LEU A 70 3.43 -15.04 3.02
CA LEU A 70 3.52 -14.44 4.34
C LEU A 70 4.91 -13.81 4.51
N GLY A 71 4.96 -12.55 4.95
CA GLY A 71 6.19 -11.80 5.13
C GLY A 71 6.47 -11.37 6.57
N ALA A 72 7.16 -10.25 6.69
CA ALA A 72 7.73 -9.82 7.97
C ALA A 72 6.65 -9.44 9.00
N GLU A 73 6.76 -10.01 10.20
CA GLU A 73 5.90 -9.69 11.35
C GLU A 73 6.37 -8.45 12.13
N ARG A 74 7.60 -8.00 11.90
CA ARG A 74 8.25 -6.91 12.65
C ARG A 74 9.12 -6.09 11.72
N ALA A 75 9.24 -4.81 12.04
CA ALA A 75 10.21 -3.92 11.42
C ALA A 75 11.66 -4.40 11.65
N LEU A 76 12.60 -3.89 10.85
CA LEU A 76 14.02 -4.23 10.97
C LEU A 76 14.62 -3.84 12.32
N VAL A 77 14.23 -2.68 12.85
CA VAL A 77 14.78 -2.09 14.08
C VAL A 77 13.69 -1.61 15.03
N GLU A 78 12.62 -1.01 14.51
CA GLU A 78 11.58 -0.36 15.32
C GLU A 78 10.79 -1.39 16.15
N PRO A 79 10.64 -1.21 17.46
CA PRO A 79 9.80 -2.07 18.29
C PRO A 79 8.32 -1.96 17.91
N PRO A 80 7.57 -3.08 17.82
CA PRO A 80 6.20 -3.08 17.32
C PRO A 80 5.19 -2.45 18.28
N GLU A 81 5.50 -2.36 19.59
CA GLU A 81 4.52 -2.11 20.65
C GLU A 81 3.79 -0.77 20.48
N ARG A 82 4.52 0.29 20.09
CA ARG A 82 3.92 1.62 19.88
C ARG A 82 2.89 1.59 18.76
N TRP A 83 3.23 0.96 17.64
CA TRP A 83 2.35 0.84 16.47
C TRP A 83 1.19 -0.11 16.72
N ARG A 84 1.45 -1.30 17.29
CA ARG A 84 0.38 -2.25 17.65
C ARG A 84 -0.61 -1.63 18.64
N THR A 85 -0.11 -0.94 19.66
CA THR A 85 -0.97 -0.25 20.63
C THR A 85 -1.84 0.82 19.96
N HIS A 86 -1.40 1.45 18.86
CA HIS A 86 -2.16 2.45 18.15
C HIS A 86 -3.17 1.85 17.15
N LEU A 87 -2.74 0.87 16.37
CA LEU A 87 -3.48 0.32 15.23
C LEU A 87 -4.47 -0.79 15.63
N ASP A 88 -4.16 -1.60 16.64
CA ASP A 88 -4.97 -2.77 17.02
C ASP A 88 -6.12 -2.40 17.99
N ARG A 89 -6.59 -1.15 17.98
CA ARG A 89 -7.56 -0.61 18.96
C ARG A 89 -9.03 -0.91 18.61
N GLU A 90 -9.38 -2.17 18.33
CA GLU A 90 -10.72 -2.57 17.83
C GLU A 90 -11.89 -2.06 18.70
N ASP A 91 -11.73 -2.00 20.03
CA ASP A 91 -12.80 -1.69 20.98
C ASP A 91 -12.76 -0.27 21.57
N ALA A 92 -11.81 0.57 21.17
CA ALA A 92 -11.62 1.90 21.78
C ALA A 92 -12.51 2.99 21.15
N ASP A 93 -13.14 2.72 20.00
CA ASP A 93 -13.93 3.70 19.26
C ASP A 93 -15.37 3.22 19.04
N ALA A 94 -16.33 3.98 19.57
CA ALA A 94 -17.76 3.67 19.46
C ALA A 94 -18.24 3.54 18.01
N THR A 95 -17.61 4.25 17.06
CA THR A 95 -17.93 4.14 15.63
C THR A 95 -17.56 2.76 15.09
N VAL A 96 -16.44 2.18 15.53
CA VAL A 96 -16.04 0.83 15.10
C VAL A 96 -17.08 -0.18 15.56
N THR A 97 -17.46 -0.14 16.84
CA THR A 97 -18.51 -1.01 17.39
C THR A 97 -19.86 -0.83 16.70
N GLU A 98 -20.24 0.41 16.34
CA GLU A 98 -21.50 0.72 15.66
C GLU A 98 -21.54 0.23 14.20
N THR A 99 -20.43 0.33 13.47
CA THR A 99 -20.44 0.20 12.00
C THR A 99 -19.93 -1.15 11.49
N TRP A 100 -19.11 -1.88 12.26
CA TRP A 100 -18.43 -3.10 11.79
C TRP A 100 -19.10 -4.41 12.20
N GLY A 101 -20.22 -4.36 12.94
CA GLY A 101 -20.87 -5.56 13.49
C GLY A 101 -21.35 -6.57 12.45
N SER A 102 -21.63 -6.13 11.22
CA SER A 102 -22.06 -6.98 10.09
C SER A 102 -20.97 -7.18 9.03
N THR A 103 -19.78 -6.64 9.23
CA THR A 103 -18.68 -6.74 8.26
C THR A 103 -18.15 -8.17 8.24
N PRO A 104 -18.04 -8.80 7.05
CA PRO A 104 -17.40 -10.10 6.91
C PRO A 104 -15.95 -10.05 7.42
N ARG A 105 -15.59 -10.96 8.33
CA ARG A 105 -14.22 -11.10 8.83
C ARG A 105 -13.38 -11.93 7.86
N PRO A 106 -12.04 -11.74 7.83
CA PRO A 106 -11.14 -12.65 7.14
C PRO A 106 -11.37 -14.10 7.59
N ARG A 107 -11.36 -15.02 6.63
CA ARG A 107 -11.36 -16.46 6.91
C ARG A 107 -10.00 -16.87 7.46
N ALA A 108 -9.96 -17.98 8.18
CA ALA A 108 -8.69 -18.53 8.65
C ALA A 108 -7.77 -18.82 7.46
N ALA A 109 -6.50 -18.39 7.59
CA ALA A 109 -5.50 -18.65 6.58
C ALA A 109 -5.30 -20.16 6.36
N HIS A 110 -5.04 -20.54 5.11
CA HIS A 110 -4.71 -21.91 4.71
C HIS A 110 -3.63 -21.92 3.63
N ASP A 111 -2.99 -23.06 3.44
CA ASP A 111 -1.96 -23.29 2.41
C ASP A 111 -0.84 -22.24 2.40
N VAL A 112 -0.43 -21.78 3.60
CA VAL A 112 0.65 -20.81 3.76
C VAL A 112 1.95 -21.36 3.14
N PRO A 113 2.52 -20.71 2.11
CA PRO A 113 3.73 -21.20 1.49
C PRO A 113 4.91 -21.27 2.46
N GLY A 114 5.75 -22.29 2.33
CA GLY A 114 6.93 -22.49 3.18
C GLY A 114 8.10 -21.53 2.88
N ILE A 115 7.95 -20.59 1.95
CA ILE A 115 8.96 -19.58 1.62
C ILE A 115 8.52 -18.19 2.10
N PRO A 116 9.41 -17.42 2.76
CA PRO A 116 9.09 -16.06 3.19
C PRO A 116 8.89 -15.10 2.00
N ALA A 117 8.02 -14.10 2.17
CA ALA A 117 7.76 -13.06 1.16
C ALA A 117 9.02 -12.42 0.56
N ALA A 118 9.99 -12.03 1.39
CA ALA A 118 11.24 -11.42 0.92
C ALA A 118 12.04 -12.35 -0.01
N GLN A 119 12.01 -13.67 0.24
CA GLN A 119 12.63 -14.65 -0.63
C GLN A 119 11.83 -14.80 -1.94
N ALA A 120 10.51 -14.92 -1.86
CA ALA A 120 9.64 -15.01 -3.03
C ALA A 120 9.80 -13.80 -3.97
N LEU A 121 9.85 -12.58 -3.42
CA LEU A 121 10.11 -11.35 -4.17
C LEU A 121 11.42 -11.41 -4.92
N GLY A 122 12.51 -11.76 -4.23
CA GLY A 122 13.83 -11.83 -4.85
C GLY A 122 13.96 -12.93 -5.90
N GLU A 123 13.34 -14.09 -5.66
CA GLU A 123 13.31 -15.18 -6.64
C GLU A 123 12.54 -14.80 -7.91
N LEU A 124 11.38 -14.15 -7.76
CA LEU A 124 10.57 -13.72 -8.89
C LEU A 124 11.27 -12.62 -9.71
N VAL A 125 11.82 -11.60 -9.05
CA VAL A 125 12.60 -10.53 -9.73
C VAL A 125 13.82 -11.10 -10.43
N ARG A 126 14.52 -12.09 -9.83
CA ARG A 126 15.66 -12.76 -10.46
C ARG A 126 15.24 -13.63 -11.66
N ALA A 127 14.06 -14.22 -11.64
CA ALA A 127 13.54 -15.03 -12.73
C ALA A 127 13.16 -14.18 -13.96
N TYR A 128 12.73 -12.93 -13.74
CA TYR A 128 12.28 -12.00 -14.79
C TYR A 128 12.95 -10.62 -14.66
N PRO A 129 14.29 -10.56 -14.86
CA PRO A 129 15.04 -9.32 -14.65
C PRO A 129 14.60 -8.23 -15.63
N GLY A 130 14.25 -7.07 -15.11
CA GLY A 130 13.78 -5.90 -15.86
C GLY A 130 12.30 -5.91 -16.18
N GLU A 131 11.54 -6.94 -15.78
CA GLU A 131 10.12 -7.09 -16.17
C GLU A 131 9.14 -6.91 -15.01
N VAL A 132 9.56 -7.20 -13.77
CA VAL A 132 8.67 -7.15 -12.59
C VAL A 132 8.62 -5.74 -12.00
N THR A 133 7.43 -5.16 -11.96
CA THR A 133 7.15 -3.93 -11.18
C THR A 133 6.61 -4.31 -9.81
N ILE A 134 7.18 -3.78 -8.74
CA ILE A 134 6.68 -4.01 -7.38
C ILE A 134 5.84 -2.80 -6.98
N VAL A 135 4.62 -3.06 -6.51
CA VAL A 135 3.72 -2.09 -5.89
C VAL A 135 3.77 -2.33 -4.39
N ALA A 136 4.48 -1.48 -3.66
CA ALA A 136 4.64 -1.58 -2.21
C ALA A 136 3.71 -0.57 -1.53
N ILE A 137 2.64 -1.10 -0.93
CA ILE A 137 1.58 -0.33 -0.28
C ILE A 137 1.50 -0.57 1.23
N GLY A 138 2.40 -1.40 1.77
CA GLY A 138 2.66 -1.52 3.21
C GLY A 138 4.08 -1.11 3.61
N PRO A 139 4.46 -1.33 4.89
CA PRO A 139 5.83 -1.12 5.37
C PRO A 139 6.88 -1.88 4.56
N LEU A 140 8.00 -1.22 4.25
CA LEU A 140 8.97 -1.68 3.23
C LEU A 140 9.89 -2.83 3.69
N THR A 141 9.58 -3.49 4.80
CA THR A 141 10.44 -4.51 5.44
C THR A 141 10.74 -5.67 4.50
N ASN A 142 9.73 -6.21 3.80
CA ASN A 142 9.92 -7.31 2.85
C ASN A 142 10.89 -6.93 1.72
N LEU A 143 10.76 -5.72 1.16
CA LEU A 143 11.62 -5.20 0.10
C LEU A 143 13.05 -4.93 0.58
N ALA A 144 13.21 -4.39 1.78
CA ALA A 144 14.52 -4.18 2.38
C ALA A 144 15.24 -5.52 2.62
N LEU A 145 14.53 -6.52 3.14
CA LEU A 145 15.06 -7.88 3.30
C LEU A 145 15.39 -8.52 1.95
N ALA A 146 14.54 -8.40 0.93
CA ALA A 146 14.81 -8.90 -0.42
C ALA A 146 16.08 -8.25 -1.01
N THR A 147 16.25 -6.94 -0.84
CA THR A 147 17.45 -6.21 -1.26
C THR A 147 18.72 -6.74 -0.58
N ARG A 148 18.63 -7.18 0.67
CA ARG A 148 19.77 -7.77 1.41
C ARG A 148 20.04 -9.22 1.02
N LEU A 149 19.00 -10.00 0.76
CA LEU A 149 19.11 -11.41 0.36
C LEU A 149 19.58 -11.57 -1.09
N PHE A 150 19.25 -10.62 -1.96
CA PHE A 150 19.53 -10.66 -3.39
C PHE A 150 20.29 -9.40 -3.83
N PRO A 151 21.63 -9.43 -3.91
CA PRO A 151 22.45 -8.25 -4.20
C PRO A 151 22.13 -7.55 -5.54
N ASP A 152 21.60 -8.29 -6.52
CA ASP A 152 21.21 -7.74 -7.82
C ASP A 152 19.74 -7.26 -7.87
N PHE A 153 18.99 -7.34 -6.76
CA PHE A 153 17.54 -7.06 -6.72
C PHE A 153 17.19 -5.68 -7.27
N ALA A 154 17.88 -4.63 -6.80
CA ALA A 154 17.63 -3.26 -7.21
C ALA A 154 17.90 -3.02 -8.70
N ARG A 155 18.87 -3.75 -9.29
CA ARG A 155 19.16 -3.68 -10.72
C ARG A 155 18.16 -4.47 -11.56
N ASN A 156 17.62 -5.55 -11.01
CA ASN A 156 16.76 -6.48 -11.73
C ASN A 156 15.27 -6.13 -11.61
N VAL A 157 14.84 -5.36 -10.61
CA VAL A 157 13.45 -4.89 -10.55
C VAL A 157 13.21 -3.83 -11.63
N ALA A 158 12.08 -3.91 -12.34
CA ALA A 158 11.77 -2.95 -13.41
C ALA A 158 11.48 -1.56 -12.83
N ARG A 159 10.71 -1.53 -11.74
CA ARG A 159 10.34 -0.34 -10.98
C ARG A 159 9.75 -0.76 -9.62
N ILE A 160 9.92 0.08 -8.61
CA ILE A 160 9.20 -0.01 -7.34
C ILE A 160 8.29 1.22 -7.23
N VAL A 161 6.98 1.02 -7.11
CA VAL A 161 6.00 2.08 -6.85
C VAL A 161 5.57 1.97 -5.39
N ILE A 162 5.81 3.02 -4.61
CA ILE A 162 5.68 3.00 -3.15
C ILE A 162 4.55 3.95 -2.74
N MET A 163 3.52 3.45 -2.05
CA MET A 163 2.65 4.32 -1.24
C MET A 163 3.30 4.51 0.13
N GLY A 164 3.65 5.75 0.44
CA GLY A 164 4.21 6.08 1.74
C GLY A 164 5.08 7.32 1.70
N GLY A 165 5.52 7.71 2.89
CA GLY A 165 6.26 8.94 3.11
C GLY A 165 5.37 10.18 3.21
N VAL A 166 5.91 11.20 3.85
CA VAL A 166 5.27 12.50 4.06
C VAL A 166 6.32 13.59 4.13
N PHE A 167 6.11 14.67 3.38
CA PHE A 167 6.93 15.86 3.41
C PHE A 167 6.31 16.93 4.29
N GLU A 168 5.06 17.32 4.01
CA GLU A 168 4.37 18.45 4.64
C GLU A 168 2.85 18.25 4.65
N VAL A 169 2.36 17.40 5.57
CA VAL A 169 0.92 17.26 5.84
C VAL A 169 0.63 17.62 7.30
N GLU A 170 -0.32 18.55 7.50
CA GLU A 170 -0.71 18.99 8.84
C GLU A 170 -1.30 17.84 9.66
N GLY A 171 -0.81 17.66 10.90
CA GLY A 171 -1.24 16.58 11.80
C GLY A 171 -0.59 15.22 11.55
N TYR A 172 0.14 15.04 10.43
CA TYR A 172 0.81 13.78 10.08
C TYR A 172 2.33 13.99 9.97
N PRO A 173 3.06 13.96 11.09
CA PRO A 173 4.50 14.19 11.08
C PRO A 173 5.29 13.08 10.37
N VAL A 174 4.72 11.87 10.34
CA VAL A 174 5.29 10.66 9.75
C VAL A 174 4.14 9.85 9.14
N ASP A 175 4.38 9.27 7.97
CA ASP A 175 3.49 8.33 7.30
C ASP A 175 3.49 6.96 8.00
N THR A 176 2.37 6.22 7.99
CA THR A 176 2.27 4.95 8.72
C THR A 176 3.27 3.92 8.20
N ASN A 177 3.39 3.73 6.88
CA ASN A 177 4.26 2.72 6.29
C ASN A 177 5.73 2.98 6.61
N PHE A 178 6.15 4.24 6.48
CA PHE A 178 7.51 4.68 6.80
C PHE A 178 7.76 4.72 8.31
N GLY A 179 6.74 5.01 9.11
CA GLY A 179 6.83 5.08 10.56
C GLY A 179 6.93 3.70 11.21
N VAL A 180 6.28 2.69 10.63
CA VAL A 180 6.38 1.29 11.09
C VAL A 180 7.79 0.76 10.89
N ASP A 181 8.41 1.00 9.74
CA ASP A 181 9.81 0.59 9.49
C ASP A 181 10.65 1.66 8.77
N PRO A 182 11.15 2.67 9.51
CA PRO A 182 11.96 3.75 8.96
C PRO A 182 13.25 3.25 8.30
N ASP A 183 13.91 2.26 8.91
CA ASP A 183 15.17 1.70 8.44
C ASP A 183 14.98 0.94 7.12
N ALA A 184 13.88 0.20 6.98
CA ALA A 184 13.55 -0.44 5.71
C ALA A 184 13.28 0.59 4.61
N ALA A 185 12.53 1.66 4.92
CA ALA A 185 12.28 2.73 3.97
C ALA A 185 13.59 3.39 3.51
N ALA A 186 14.52 3.68 4.43
CA ALA A 186 15.83 4.22 4.09
C ALA A 186 16.64 3.26 3.19
N ILE A 187 16.63 1.95 3.47
CA ILE A 187 17.31 0.94 2.65
C ILE A 187 16.73 0.89 1.24
N VAL A 188 15.40 0.88 1.10
CA VAL A 188 14.76 0.77 -0.21
C VAL A 188 14.97 2.04 -1.03
N LEU A 189 14.77 3.23 -0.46
CA LEU A 189 14.97 4.50 -1.18
C LEU A 189 16.43 4.72 -1.59
N SER A 190 17.40 4.19 -0.84
CA SER A 190 18.83 4.27 -1.18
C SER A 190 19.35 3.09 -2.03
N SER A 191 18.48 2.16 -2.43
CA SER A 191 18.88 0.91 -3.12
C SER A 191 19.43 1.11 -4.54
N GLY A 192 19.13 2.25 -5.17
CA GLY A 192 19.43 2.49 -6.58
C GLY A 192 18.44 1.86 -7.57
N ALA A 193 17.34 1.26 -7.08
CA ALA A 193 16.23 0.86 -7.93
C ALA A 193 15.53 2.08 -8.55
N ARG A 194 14.81 1.87 -9.66
CA ARG A 194 13.91 2.89 -10.21
C ARG A 194 12.67 2.98 -9.32
N ILE A 195 12.45 4.12 -8.66
CA ILE A 195 11.39 4.30 -7.66
C ILE A 195 10.43 5.41 -8.08
N THR A 196 9.13 5.15 -7.93
CA THR A 196 8.07 6.17 -7.91
C THR A 196 7.48 6.21 -6.50
N LEU A 197 7.54 7.35 -5.82
CA LEU A 197 6.97 7.56 -4.49
C LEU A 197 5.61 8.26 -4.58
N VAL A 198 4.62 7.75 -3.88
CA VAL A 198 3.25 8.26 -3.80
C VAL A 198 2.99 8.71 -2.35
N PRO A 199 3.40 9.92 -1.97
CA PRO A 199 3.39 10.38 -0.57
C PRO A 199 2.00 10.80 -0.09
N MET A 200 1.86 10.91 1.23
CA MET A 200 0.67 11.47 1.89
C MET A 200 0.31 12.87 1.36
N ASP A 201 1.31 13.68 1.01
CA ASP A 201 1.11 15.03 0.44
C ASP A 201 0.17 15.02 -0.78
N ALA A 202 0.24 13.97 -1.59
CA ALA A 202 -0.65 13.79 -2.74
C ALA A 202 -1.88 12.95 -2.36
N THR A 203 -1.71 11.82 -1.67
CA THR A 203 -2.81 10.87 -1.44
C THR A 203 -3.90 11.42 -0.53
N THR A 204 -3.59 12.35 0.37
CA THR A 204 -4.59 13.04 1.21
C THR A 204 -5.49 14.02 0.43
N THR A 205 -5.21 14.27 -0.85
CA THR A 205 -6.11 15.00 -1.75
C THR A 205 -7.11 14.09 -2.47
N THR A 206 -6.99 12.76 -2.33
CA THR A 206 -7.99 11.82 -2.83
C THR A 206 -9.22 11.81 -1.93
N LEU A 207 -10.37 11.41 -2.45
CA LEU A 207 -11.56 11.24 -1.64
C LEU A 207 -12.54 10.27 -2.33
N MET A 208 -12.90 9.20 -1.63
CA MET A 208 -14.02 8.34 -1.96
C MET A 208 -15.13 8.55 -0.93
N THR A 209 -16.30 9.01 -1.39
CA THR A 209 -17.48 9.22 -0.56
C THR A 209 -18.41 8.00 -0.59
N HIS A 210 -19.41 7.98 0.30
CA HIS A 210 -20.49 6.97 0.21
C HIS A 210 -21.20 7.00 -1.15
N ALA A 211 -21.40 8.18 -1.74
CA ALA A 211 -22.03 8.30 -3.05
C ALA A 211 -21.17 7.70 -4.17
N ASP A 212 -19.84 7.75 -4.04
CA ASP A 212 -18.92 7.07 -4.96
C ASP A 212 -18.97 5.56 -4.77
N LEU A 213 -19.01 5.09 -3.51
CA LEU A 213 -19.16 3.68 -3.20
C LEU A 213 -20.51 3.14 -3.72
N ASP A 214 -21.60 3.89 -3.61
CA ASP A 214 -22.92 3.49 -4.14
C ASP A 214 -22.89 3.37 -5.68
N ARG A 215 -22.08 4.18 -6.38
CA ARG A 215 -21.87 4.02 -7.84
C ARG A 215 -21.16 2.71 -8.15
N ILE A 216 -20.13 2.37 -7.37
CA ILE A 216 -19.37 1.12 -7.50
C ILE A 216 -20.26 -0.09 -7.15
N GLU A 217 -21.04 -0.01 -6.07
CA GLU A 217 -21.95 -1.09 -5.64
C GLU A 217 -22.97 -1.45 -6.72
N ARG A 218 -23.53 -0.46 -7.42
CA ARG A 218 -24.50 -0.67 -8.51
C ARG A 218 -23.94 -1.46 -9.70
N LEU A 219 -22.63 -1.60 -9.83
CA LEU A 219 -22.04 -2.48 -10.85
C LEU A 219 -22.38 -3.96 -10.59
N ASP A 220 -22.66 -4.31 -9.32
CA ASP A 220 -23.04 -5.67 -8.87
C ASP A 220 -22.14 -6.77 -9.45
N THR A 221 -20.83 -6.54 -9.32
CA THR A 221 -19.80 -7.47 -9.79
C THR A 221 -19.23 -8.27 -8.63
N ARG A 222 -18.44 -9.30 -8.93
CA ARG A 222 -17.82 -10.12 -7.89
C ARG A 222 -16.85 -9.30 -7.05
N LEU A 223 -16.05 -8.45 -7.70
CA LEU A 223 -15.16 -7.51 -7.02
C LEU A 223 -15.94 -6.55 -6.12
N THR A 224 -17.00 -5.91 -6.62
CA THR A 224 -17.71 -4.90 -5.83
C THR A 224 -18.45 -5.52 -4.64
N ARG A 225 -19.06 -6.71 -4.80
CA ARG A 225 -19.67 -7.46 -3.69
C ARG A 225 -18.67 -7.86 -2.60
N ALA A 226 -17.42 -8.11 -2.96
CA ALA A 226 -16.38 -8.44 -2.00
C ALA A 226 -15.87 -7.19 -1.24
N LEU A 227 -15.77 -6.05 -1.92
CA LEU A 227 -15.19 -4.82 -1.36
C LEU A 227 -16.17 -3.99 -0.53
N VAL A 228 -17.37 -3.76 -1.05
CA VAL A 228 -18.36 -2.82 -0.48
C VAL A 228 -18.63 -3.07 1.01
N PRO A 229 -18.80 -4.32 1.49
CA PRO A 229 -19.05 -4.59 2.90
C PRO A 229 -17.92 -4.14 3.84
N THR A 230 -16.69 -4.03 3.35
CA THR A 230 -15.52 -3.58 4.12
C THR A 230 -15.25 -2.09 3.95
N LEU A 231 -15.51 -1.53 2.76
CA LEU A 231 -15.33 -0.10 2.48
C LEU A 231 -16.38 0.77 3.16
N ARG A 232 -17.65 0.36 3.15
CA ARG A 232 -18.76 1.15 3.71
C ARG A 232 -18.57 1.54 5.20
N PRO A 233 -18.22 0.61 6.11
CA PRO A 233 -17.96 0.98 7.50
C PRO A 233 -16.69 1.83 7.63
N TRP A 234 -15.64 1.57 6.85
CA TRP A 234 -14.43 2.37 6.86
C TRP A 234 -14.64 3.82 6.38
N ILE A 235 -15.41 4.05 5.32
CA ILE A 235 -15.78 5.40 4.87
C ILE A 235 -16.46 6.17 6.00
N THR A 236 -17.36 5.52 6.75
CA THR A 236 -18.04 6.13 7.90
C THR A 236 -17.05 6.43 9.04
N TYR A 237 -16.19 5.48 9.36
CA TYR A 237 -15.17 5.63 10.40
C TYR A 237 -14.19 6.75 10.08
N SER A 238 -13.61 6.74 8.87
CA SER A 238 -12.70 7.75 8.37
C SER A 238 -13.35 9.14 8.38
N ALA A 239 -14.58 9.27 7.90
CA ALA A 239 -15.28 10.55 7.86
C ALA A 239 -15.44 11.15 9.26
N ARG A 240 -15.83 10.34 10.25
CA ARG A 240 -16.02 10.79 11.64
C ARG A 240 -14.70 11.12 12.34
N THR A 241 -13.69 10.26 12.21
CA THR A 241 -12.43 10.38 12.95
C THR A 241 -11.48 11.42 12.36
N ARG A 242 -11.51 11.62 11.04
CA ARG A 242 -10.64 12.57 10.34
C ARG A 242 -11.32 13.89 10.01
N GLY A 243 -12.64 13.98 10.20
CA GLY A 243 -13.41 15.19 9.87
C GLY A 243 -13.49 15.47 8.36
N ILE A 244 -13.46 14.41 7.53
CA ILE A 244 -13.53 14.50 6.06
C ILE A 244 -14.84 13.90 5.54
N GLY A 245 -15.20 14.18 4.28
CA GLY A 245 -16.46 13.71 3.68
C GLY A 245 -16.49 12.24 3.24
N GLY A 246 -15.50 11.42 3.63
CA GLY A 246 -15.35 10.04 3.18
C GLY A 246 -14.05 9.39 3.64
N MET A 247 -13.39 8.64 2.75
CA MET A 247 -12.05 8.09 2.97
C MET A 247 -11.05 8.61 1.93
N TRP A 248 -9.79 8.76 2.35
CA TRP A 248 -8.68 8.81 1.43
C TRP A 248 -8.44 7.42 0.84
N ILE A 249 -8.07 7.34 -0.43
CA ILE A 249 -7.80 6.08 -1.15
C ILE A 249 -6.33 6.09 -1.57
N HIS A 250 -5.44 5.77 -0.64
CA HIS A 250 -4.00 5.97 -0.81
C HIS A 250 -3.41 4.97 -1.80
N ASP A 251 -3.61 3.69 -1.49
CA ASP A 251 -2.86 2.60 -2.13
C ASP A 251 -3.24 2.41 -3.60
N VAL A 252 -4.53 2.56 -3.90
CA VAL A 252 -5.06 2.33 -5.26
C VAL A 252 -4.47 3.28 -6.30
N VAL A 253 -3.94 4.44 -5.88
CA VAL A 253 -3.23 5.38 -6.74
C VAL A 253 -2.00 4.73 -7.37
N THR A 254 -1.29 3.88 -6.61
CA THR A 254 -0.08 3.19 -7.08
C THR A 254 -0.36 2.24 -8.24
N VAL A 255 -1.54 1.61 -8.26
CA VAL A 255 -1.97 0.74 -9.36
C VAL A 255 -2.56 1.58 -10.49
N ALA A 256 -3.37 2.59 -10.17
CA ALA A 256 -3.99 3.47 -11.16
C ALA A 256 -2.96 4.20 -12.04
N LEU A 257 -1.84 4.67 -11.46
CA LEU A 257 -0.79 5.34 -12.24
C LEU A 257 -0.06 4.39 -13.21
N LEU A 258 -0.08 3.07 -12.97
CA LEU A 258 0.48 2.08 -13.91
C LEU A 258 -0.41 1.92 -15.15
N LEU A 259 -1.71 2.07 -14.98
CA LEU A 259 -2.73 1.92 -16.02
C LEU A 259 -2.92 3.22 -16.80
N ASP A 260 -2.99 4.33 -16.08
CA ASP A 260 -3.18 5.65 -16.64
C ASP A 260 -2.29 6.68 -15.93
N PRO A 261 -1.06 6.89 -16.45
CA PRO A 261 -0.13 7.90 -15.93
C PRO A 261 -0.73 9.31 -15.88
N GLY A 262 -1.75 9.61 -16.70
CA GLY A 262 -2.44 10.90 -16.69
C GLY A 262 -3.32 11.15 -15.45
N THR A 263 -3.38 10.18 -14.53
CA THR A 263 -4.04 10.32 -13.22
C THR A 263 -3.20 11.16 -12.23
N VAL A 264 -1.90 11.31 -12.49
CA VAL A 264 -0.97 11.96 -11.55
C VAL A 264 -0.02 12.94 -12.24
N ASP A 265 0.45 13.95 -11.50
CA ASP A 265 1.61 14.75 -11.89
C ASP A 265 2.82 14.36 -11.03
N THR A 266 4.01 14.26 -11.62
CA THR A 266 5.23 13.85 -10.92
C THR A 266 6.35 14.89 -10.98
N ARG A 267 7.29 14.79 -10.04
CA ARG A 267 8.56 15.53 -10.03
C ARG A 267 9.68 14.67 -9.49
N ASP A 268 10.86 14.75 -10.10
CA ASP A 268 12.06 14.12 -9.57
C ASP A 268 12.60 14.93 -8.38
N LEU A 269 12.72 14.29 -7.23
CA LEU A 269 13.22 14.88 -5.99
C LEU A 269 14.32 14.03 -5.40
N ASP A 270 15.35 14.69 -4.86
CA ASP A 270 16.32 14.02 -4.02
C ASP A 270 15.76 13.85 -2.60
N ILE A 271 15.75 12.61 -2.10
CA ILE A 271 15.00 12.20 -0.91
C ILE A 271 15.83 11.36 0.06
N SER A 272 15.59 11.53 1.35
CA SER A 272 16.06 10.66 2.44
C SER A 272 14.97 10.42 3.48
N VAL A 273 15.22 9.52 4.42
CA VAL A 273 14.37 9.26 5.59
C VAL A 273 15.09 9.73 6.84
N ASP A 274 14.41 10.48 7.72
CA ASP A 274 14.95 10.82 9.03
C ASP A 274 14.98 9.57 9.93
N LEU A 275 16.17 9.13 10.31
CA LEU A 275 16.38 7.97 11.20
C LEU A 275 16.72 8.37 12.63
N LEU A 276 16.82 9.66 12.94
CA LEU A 276 17.17 10.09 14.29
C LEU A 276 16.04 9.77 15.27
N PRO A 277 16.34 9.32 16.51
CA PRO A 277 15.31 9.15 17.53
C PRO A 277 14.56 10.46 17.78
N GLY A 278 13.24 10.43 17.64
CA GLY A 278 12.42 11.63 17.82
C GLY A 278 11.05 11.55 17.17
N PRO A 279 10.26 12.64 17.25
CA PRO A 279 8.91 12.69 16.69
C PRO A 279 8.87 12.66 15.15
N THR A 280 10.00 12.88 14.48
CA THR A 280 10.15 12.89 13.02
C THR A 280 10.83 11.63 12.47
N ARG A 281 11.17 10.65 13.30
CA ARG A 281 11.75 9.38 12.83
C ARG A 281 10.80 8.69 11.85
N GLY A 282 11.25 8.41 10.63
CA GLY A 282 10.45 7.92 9.51
C GLY A 282 9.94 9.02 8.56
N ARG A 283 10.13 10.30 8.88
CA ARG A 283 9.73 11.40 8.00
C ARG A 283 10.59 11.43 6.74
N THR A 284 9.95 11.73 5.62
CA THR A 284 10.62 11.92 4.35
C THR A 284 11.18 13.34 4.27
N VAL A 285 12.45 13.48 3.90
CA VAL A 285 13.15 14.76 3.79
C VAL A 285 13.57 14.95 2.33
N ARG A 286 13.37 16.16 1.81
CA ARG A 286 13.79 16.56 0.45
C ARG A 286 14.77 17.73 0.52
N TRP A 287 15.65 17.84 -0.46
CA TRP A 287 16.55 19.00 -0.60
C TRP A 287 16.50 19.59 -2.00
N ALA A 288 17.02 20.81 -2.12
CA ALA A 288 17.20 21.46 -3.42
C ALA A 288 18.33 20.76 -4.20
N PRO A 289 18.25 20.66 -5.54
CA PRO A 289 19.27 19.97 -6.34
C PRO A 289 20.71 20.48 -6.16
N ASP A 290 20.87 21.73 -5.72
CA ASP A 290 22.16 22.39 -5.48
C ASP A 290 22.62 22.34 -4.01
N ALA A 291 21.82 21.75 -3.11
CA ALA A 291 22.17 21.56 -1.70
C ALA A 291 23.11 20.35 -1.51
N LEU A 292 23.89 20.38 -0.43
CA LEU A 292 24.71 19.22 -0.03
C LEU A 292 23.77 18.07 0.38
N PRO A 293 23.84 16.89 -0.28
CA PRO A 293 22.99 15.75 0.07
C PRO A 293 23.24 15.29 1.50
N ALA A 294 22.17 14.90 2.20
CA ALA A 294 22.30 14.29 3.51
C ALA A 294 22.97 12.90 3.41
N PRO A 295 23.71 12.46 4.45
CA PRO A 295 24.15 11.07 4.52
C PRO A 295 22.97 10.11 4.37
N GLY A 296 23.10 9.09 3.51
CA GLY A 296 22.02 8.13 3.24
C GLY A 296 20.96 8.59 2.24
N ALA A 297 21.22 9.71 1.53
CA ALA A 297 20.44 10.11 0.37
C ALA A 297 20.29 8.99 -0.66
N ALA A 298 19.14 8.97 -1.36
CA ALA A 298 18.99 8.17 -2.56
C ALA A 298 20.13 8.47 -3.56
N PRO A 299 20.69 7.45 -4.23
CA PRO A 299 21.81 7.65 -5.16
C PRO A 299 21.43 8.39 -6.44
N ALA A 300 20.13 8.54 -6.70
CA ALA A 300 19.56 9.32 -7.79
C ALA A 300 18.22 9.94 -7.34
N PRO A 301 17.75 11.00 -8.01
CA PRO A 301 16.42 11.55 -7.78
C PRO A 301 15.34 10.48 -7.94
N ILE A 302 14.32 10.56 -7.07
CA ILE A 302 13.16 9.68 -7.06
C ILE A 302 11.98 10.43 -7.68
N GLU A 303 11.22 9.76 -8.54
CA GLU A 303 10.00 10.31 -9.10
C GLU A 303 8.93 10.37 -8.00
N VAL A 304 8.46 11.56 -7.63
CA VAL A 304 7.46 11.78 -6.57
C VAL A 304 6.17 12.28 -7.17
N VAL A 305 5.05 11.63 -6.83
CA VAL A 305 3.71 12.12 -7.15
C VAL A 305 3.42 13.39 -6.35
N THR A 306 3.05 14.45 -7.06
CA THR A 306 2.79 15.79 -6.49
C THR A 306 1.32 16.21 -6.57
N ARG A 307 0.54 15.58 -7.44
CA ARG A 307 -0.90 15.83 -7.59
C ARG A 307 -1.58 14.57 -8.10
N ILE A 308 -2.83 14.36 -7.66
CA ILE A 308 -3.70 13.29 -8.14
C ILE A 308 -5.00 13.91 -8.67
N ASP A 309 -5.44 13.49 -9.84
CA ASP A 309 -6.77 13.79 -10.36
C ASP A 309 -7.78 12.77 -9.79
N ASN A 310 -8.43 13.13 -8.68
CA ASN A 310 -9.37 12.25 -7.99
C ASN A 310 -10.59 11.87 -8.86
N ALA A 311 -11.06 12.77 -9.72
CA ALA A 311 -12.21 12.48 -10.58
C ALA A 311 -11.85 11.44 -11.66
N ARG A 312 -10.66 11.59 -12.25
CA ARG A 312 -10.11 10.61 -13.20
C ARG A 312 -9.85 9.28 -12.51
N LEU A 313 -9.30 9.28 -11.30
CA LEU A 313 -9.08 8.07 -10.48
C LEU A 313 -10.39 7.31 -10.25
N LEU A 314 -11.43 7.96 -9.74
CA LEU A 314 -12.73 7.32 -9.50
C LEU A 314 -13.40 6.81 -10.79
N THR A 315 -13.23 7.53 -11.90
CA THR A 315 -13.71 7.11 -13.22
C THR A 315 -12.98 5.85 -13.70
N LEU A 316 -11.66 5.81 -13.53
CA LEU A 316 -10.83 4.66 -13.88
C LEU A 316 -11.22 3.42 -13.06
N LEU A 317 -11.42 3.57 -11.75
CA LEU A 317 -11.88 2.47 -10.88
C LEU A 317 -13.22 1.90 -11.35
N THR A 318 -14.20 2.77 -11.56
CA THR A 318 -15.54 2.37 -12.00
C THR A 318 -15.49 1.68 -13.37
N GLY A 319 -14.67 2.20 -14.29
CA GLY A 319 -14.48 1.61 -15.62
C GLY A 319 -13.92 0.20 -15.57
N TRP A 320 -12.84 -0.02 -14.80
CA TRP A 320 -12.24 -1.34 -14.65
C TRP A 320 -13.16 -2.34 -13.95
N PHE A 321 -13.82 -1.92 -12.87
CA PHE A 321 -14.76 -2.78 -12.16
C PHE A 321 -16.01 -3.11 -12.98
N ALA A 322 -16.43 -2.24 -13.90
CA ALA A 322 -17.55 -2.52 -14.79
C ALA A 322 -17.17 -3.51 -15.91
N ALA A 323 -15.94 -3.42 -16.42
CA ALA A 323 -15.50 -4.23 -17.55
C ALA A 323 -15.05 -5.65 -17.14
N HIS A 324 -14.49 -5.81 -15.93
CA HIS A 324 -13.80 -7.05 -15.54
C HIS A 324 -14.01 -7.42 -14.06
N GLY A 325 -15.08 -6.89 -13.43
CA GLY A 325 -15.40 -7.14 -12.03
C GLY A 325 -16.18 -8.42 -11.75
#